data_AF-A0A9E3SZ01-F1
#
_entry.id   AF-A0A9E3SZ01-F1
#
_cell.length_a   1.000
_cell.length_b   1.000
_cell.length_c   1.000
_cell.angle_alpha   90.00
_cell.angle_beta   90.00
_cell.angle_gamma   90.00
#
_symmetry.space_group_name_H-M   'P 1'
#
loop_
_entity.id
_entity.type
_entity.pdbx_description
1 polymer ?
#
loop_
_entity_poly.entity_id
_entity_poly.type
_entity_poly.pdbx_seq_one_letter_code
_entity_poly.pdbx_strand_id
1 'polypeptide(L)'
;MKMKMLIPRLYWGLMHLYPAALRAEFAREMQAVFETAWTQANQRGDALAFCARELGSLLWEAGRTHWVITLNPTGPIEQARAITRMASLLLSLFYLKVTLGGTETTMLLLNGILLAGVLAAWRWERQGVIVMLISALLAGFLLAFSLTHIPGYPALLWLAMIPAVLYPLPFVLFGGMLTVLSRVSAARQMA
;
A
#
# COMPACT_ATOMS: atom_id res chain seq x y z
N MET A 1 -1.65 -25.98 -4.33
CA MET A 1 -0.78 -25.74 -5.51
C MET A 1 -0.96 -24.37 -6.19
N LYS A 2 -2.10 -23.65 -6.05
CA LYS A 2 -2.32 -22.34 -6.71
C LYS A 2 -1.55 -21.14 -6.13
N MET A 3 -1.19 -21.17 -4.84
CA MET A 3 -0.49 -20.06 -4.17
C MET A 3 0.94 -19.83 -4.65
N LYS A 4 1.64 -20.89 -5.13
CA LYS A 4 3.04 -20.82 -5.58
C LYS A 4 3.25 -19.91 -6.79
N MET A 5 2.25 -19.78 -7.67
CA MET A 5 2.32 -18.95 -8.87
C MET A 5 1.74 -17.54 -8.68
N LEU A 6 1.00 -17.29 -7.59
CA LEU A 6 0.24 -16.06 -7.42
C LEU A 6 1.13 -14.91 -6.92
N ILE A 7 2.07 -15.21 -6.02
CA ILE A 7 2.98 -14.22 -5.43
C ILE A 7 4.04 -13.73 -6.43
N PRO A 8 4.70 -14.58 -7.24
CA PRO A 8 5.60 -14.11 -8.30
C PRO A 8 4.89 -13.26 -9.36
N ARG A 9 3.63 -13.59 -9.69
CA ARG A 9 2.81 -12.79 -10.62
C ARG A 9 2.40 -11.44 -10.04
N LEU A 10 2.05 -11.39 -8.75
CA LEU A 10 1.83 -10.14 -8.04
C LEU A 10 3.10 -9.29 -8.04
N TYR A 11 4.26 -9.88 -7.75
CA TYR A 11 5.55 -9.17 -7.78
C TYR A 11 5.88 -8.63 -9.19
N TRP A 12 5.59 -9.40 -10.25
CA TRP A 12 5.73 -8.93 -11.63
C TRP A 12 4.78 -7.75 -11.95
N GLY A 13 3.54 -7.80 -11.44
CA GLY A 13 2.61 -6.68 -11.50
C GLY A 13 3.15 -5.45 -10.77
N LEU A 14 3.76 -5.63 -9.59
CA LEU A 14 4.40 -4.56 -8.83
C LEU A 14 5.67 -4.02 -9.53
N MET A 15 6.39 -4.83 -10.31
CA MET A 15 7.53 -4.37 -11.11
C MET A 15 7.13 -3.40 -12.21
N HIS A 16 5.87 -3.42 -12.68
CA HIS A 16 5.36 -2.41 -13.63
C HIS A 16 5.25 -1.01 -13.02
N LEU A 17 5.37 -0.92 -11.70
CA LEU A 17 5.37 0.33 -10.96
C LEU A 17 6.77 0.98 -10.88
N TYR A 18 7.84 0.29 -11.34
CA TYR A 18 9.17 0.88 -11.44
C TYR A 18 9.28 1.83 -12.65
N PRO A 19 10.13 2.88 -12.56
CA PRO A 19 10.42 3.75 -13.70
C PRO A 19 10.82 2.96 -14.94
N ALA A 20 10.32 3.37 -16.11
CA ALA A 20 10.46 2.59 -17.34
C ALA A 20 11.91 2.26 -17.71
N ALA A 21 12.85 3.18 -17.45
CA ALA A 21 14.28 2.98 -17.67
C ALA A 21 14.85 1.85 -16.79
N LEU A 22 14.64 1.93 -15.47
CA LEU A 22 15.08 0.90 -14.52
C LEU A 22 14.38 -0.44 -14.75
N ARG A 23 13.11 -0.41 -15.18
CA ARG A 23 12.36 -1.62 -15.51
C ARG A 23 12.92 -2.30 -16.77
N ALA A 24 13.25 -1.53 -17.80
CA ALA A 24 13.83 -2.09 -19.03
C ALA A 24 15.18 -2.77 -18.76
N GLU A 25 15.96 -2.20 -17.84
CA GLU A 25 17.31 -2.65 -17.52
C GLU A 25 17.32 -3.78 -16.49
N PHE A 26 16.56 -3.66 -15.39
CA PHE A 26 16.71 -4.53 -14.22
C PHE A 26 15.48 -5.40 -13.89
N ALA A 27 14.33 -5.24 -14.55
CA ALA A 27 13.11 -5.96 -14.11
C ALA A 27 13.24 -7.48 -14.21
N ARG A 28 13.91 -7.99 -15.26
CA ARG A 28 14.14 -9.44 -15.41
C ARG A 28 15.03 -9.98 -14.30
N GLU A 29 16.07 -9.23 -13.93
CA GLU A 29 17.00 -9.62 -12.88
C GLU A 29 16.35 -9.56 -11.50
N MET A 30 15.64 -8.47 -11.20
CA MET A 30 14.90 -8.33 -9.94
C MET A 30 13.82 -9.39 -9.77
N GLN A 31 13.10 -9.73 -10.86
CA GLN A 31 12.14 -10.83 -10.85
C GLN A 31 12.83 -12.17 -10.57
N ALA A 32 13.94 -12.47 -11.26
CA ALA A 32 14.65 -13.74 -11.07
C ALA A 32 15.22 -13.88 -9.65
N VAL A 33 15.77 -12.80 -9.09
CA VAL A 33 16.26 -12.77 -7.71
C VAL A 33 15.12 -12.98 -6.71
N PHE A 34 13.98 -12.30 -6.91
CA PHE A 34 12.82 -12.47 -6.05
C PHE A 34 12.21 -13.87 -6.15
N GLU A 35 12.06 -14.41 -7.37
CA GLU A 35 11.52 -15.75 -7.59
C GLU A 35 12.40 -16.83 -6.97
N THR A 36 13.72 -16.67 -7.07
CA THR A 36 14.70 -17.57 -6.44
C THR A 36 14.59 -17.50 -4.92
N ALA A 37 14.58 -16.29 -4.34
CA ALA A 37 14.48 -16.09 -2.90
C ALA A 37 13.13 -16.60 -2.34
N TRP A 38 12.03 -16.35 -3.06
CA TRP A 38 10.70 -16.83 -2.71
C TRP A 38 10.62 -18.35 -2.76
N THR A 39 11.15 -18.97 -3.81
CA THR A 39 11.14 -20.43 -3.96
C THR A 39 11.93 -21.10 -2.86
N GLN A 40 13.10 -20.56 -2.51
CA GLN A 40 13.92 -21.06 -1.40
C GLN A 40 13.22 -20.90 -0.05
N ALA A 41 12.62 -19.74 0.23
CA ALA A 41 11.87 -19.51 1.47
C ALA A 41 10.66 -20.46 1.58
N ASN A 42 9.93 -20.66 0.48
CA ASN A 42 8.77 -21.55 0.45
C ASN A 42 9.15 -23.03 0.59
N GLN A 43 10.30 -23.46 0.05
CA GLN A 43 10.82 -24.82 0.24
C GLN A 43 11.23 -25.09 1.70
N ARG A 44 11.69 -24.06 2.43
CA ARG A 44 12.06 -24.14 3.85
C ARG A 44 10.88 -24.00 4.80
N GLY A 45 9.69 -23.65 4.31
CA GLY A 45 8.52 -23.34 5.13
C GLY A 45 8.52 -21.91 5.71
N ASP A 46 9.50 -21.09 5.36
CA ASP A 46 9.73 -19.75 5.90
C ASP A 46 9.08 -18.62 5.09
N ALA A 47 8.08 -18.93 4.25
CA ALA A 47 7.45 -17.97 3.36
C ALA A 47 6.87 -16.74 4.10
N LEU A 48 6.28 -16.97 5.28
CA LEU A 48 5.76 -15.91 6.15
C LEU A 48 6.88 -15.03 6.71
N ALA A 49 7.98 -15.64 7.18
CA ALA A 49 9.14 -14.91 7.70
C ALA A 49 9.82 -14.08 6.60
N PHE A 50 9.90 -14.60 5.37
CA PHE A 50 10.36 -13.85 4.21
C PHE A 50 9.47 -12.62 3.95
N CYS A 51 8.14 -12.79 3.89
CA CYS A 51 7.23 -11.66 3.70
C CYS A 51 7.34 -10.63 4.83
N ALA A 52 7.44 -11.08 6.08
CA ALA A 52 7.59 -10.21 7.24
C ALA A 52 8.92 -9.42 7.20
N ARG A 53 10.01 -10.06 6.75
CA ARG A 53 11.31 -9.41 6.58
C ARG A 53 11.27 -8.35 5.48
N GLU A 54 10.68 -8.66 4.32
CA GLU A 54 10.53 -7.69 3.22
C GLU A 54 9.60 -6.53 3.63
N LEU A 55 8.54 -6.81 4.38
CA LEU A 55 7.68 -5.76 4.93
C LEU A 55 8.47 -4.89 5.94
N GLY A 56 9.24 -5.52 6.82
CA GLY A 56 10.07 -4.84 7.81
C GLY A 56 11.16 -3.96 7.19
N SER A 57 11.81 -4.43 6.12
CA SER A 57 12.81 -3.64 5.39
C SER A 57 12.17 -2.41 4.73
N LEU A 58 11.00 -2.58 4.11
CA LEU A 58 10.23 -1.46 3.55
C LEU A 58 9.86 -0.43 4.62
N LEU A 59 9.39 -0.88 5.79
CA LEU A 59 9.05 0.01 6.91
C LEU A 59 10.26 0.72 7.50
N TRP A 60 11.39 0.02 7.62
CA TRP A 60 12.65 0.58 8.10
C TRP A 60 13.19 1.65 7.15
N GLU A 61 13.23 1.35 5.86
CA GLU A 61 13.70 2.29 4.82
C GLU A 61 12.78 3.50 4.70
N ALA A 62 11.47 3.28 4.84
CA ALA A 62 10.46 4.33 4.99
C ALA A 62 10.77 5.26 6.17
N GLY A 63 10.99 4.70 7.36
CA GLY A 63 11.33 5.46 8.57
C GLY A 63 12.64 6.23 8.42
N ARG A 64 13.69 5.57 7.90
CA ARG A 64 15.00 6.19 7.66
C ARG A 64 14.90 7.36 6.68
N THR A 65 14.18 7.20 5.58
CA THR A 65 14.00 8.24 4.56
C THR A 65 13.28 9.45 5.15
N HIS A 66 12.22 9.22 5.93
CA HIS A 66 11.53 10.31 6.63
C HIS A 66 12.46 11.03 7.61
N TRP A 67 13.23 10.29 8.42
CA TRP A 67 14.19 10.88 9.36
C TRP A 67 15.21 11.78 8.67
N VAL A 68 15.80 11.31 7.56
CA VAL A 68 16.77 12.08 6.79
C VAL A 68 16.15 13.35 6.19
N ILE A 69 14.97 13.25 5.57
CA ILE A 69 14.30 14.40 4.93
C ILE A 69 13.83 15.42 5.98
N THR A 70 13.37 14.97 7.15
CA THR A 70 12.91 15.88 8.21
C THR A 70 14.07 16.62 8.87
N LEU A 71 15.25 15.99 9.00
CA LEU A 71 16.44 16.63 9.55
C LEU A 71 17.17 17.56 8.57
N ASN A 72 17.10 17.25 7.27
CA ASN A 72 17.68 18.08 6.22
C ASN A 72 16.60 18.39 5.17
N PRO A 73 15.68 19.34 5.47
CA PRO A 73 14.64 19.71 4.54
C PRO A 73 15.26 20.35 3.29
N THR A 74 15.17 19.61 2.21
CA THR A 74 15.69 19.90 0.89
C THR A 74 14.70 20.76 0.07
N GLY A 75 13.45 20.86 0.54
CA GLY A 75 12.43 21.84 0.12
C GLY A 75 11.03 21.58 0.70
N PRO A 76 10.08 22.54 0.61
CA PRO A 76 8.75 22.42 1.20
C PRO A 76 7.91 21.27 0.59
N ILE A 77 8.13 20.94 -0.69
CA ILE A 77 7.42 19.84 -1.37
C ILE A 77 7.90 18.48 -0.86
N GLU A 78 9.21 18.33 -0.62
CA GLU A 78 9.79 17.09 -0.11
C GLU A 78 9.35 16.85 1.34
N GLN A 79 9.30 17.92 2.15
CA GLN A 79 8.77 17.87 3.50
C GLN A 79 7.27 17.49 3.52
N ALA A 80 6.45 18.12 2.68
CA ALA A 80 5.03 17.75 2.55
C ALA A 80 4.84 16.28 2.14
N ARG A 81 5.68 15.78 1.22
CA ARG A 81 5.66 14.37 0.80
C ARG A 81 6.04 13.45 1.96
N ALA A 82 7.09 13.78 2.70
CA ALA A 82 7.55 12.99 3.85
C ALA A 82 6.50 12.95 4.98
N ILE A 83 5.83 14.07 5.27
CA ILE A 83 4.74 14.15 6.26
C ILE A 83 3.54 13.34 5.80
N THR A 84 3.07 13.52 4.56
CA THR A 84 1.92 12.81 4.01
C THR A 84 2.14 11.30 4.04
N ARG A 85 3.34 10.88 3.64
CA ARG A 85 3.80 9.49 3.74
C ARG A 85 3.68 9.02 5.18
N MET A 86 4.41 9.62 6.13
CA MET A 86 4.43 9.18 7.52
C MET A 86 3.04 9.13 8.16
N ALA A 87 2.21 10.15 7.94
CA ALA A 87 0.83 10.20 8.45
C ALA A 87 -0.02 9.03 7.93
N SER A 88 0.07 8.73 6.62
CA SER A 88 -0.65 7.59 6.02
C SER A 88 -0.20 6.24 6.58
N LEU A 89 1.09 6.08 6.87
CA LEU A 89 1.62 4.85 7.47
C LEU A 89 1.19 4.70 8.92
N LEU A 90 1.32 5.76 9.73
CA LEU A 90 0.89 5.75 11.13
C LEU A 90 -0.61 5.41 11.24
N LEU A 91 -1.43 6.00 10.37
CA LEU A 91 -2.86 5.68 10.31
C LEU A 91 -3.10 4.20 9.95
N SER A 92 -2.36 3.67 8.96
CA SER A 92 -2.47 2.26 8.56
C SER A 92 -2.07 1.31 9.67
N LEU A 93 -0.97 1.60 10.37
CA LEU A 93 -0.50 0.82 11.51
C LEU A 93 -1.46 0.90 12.69
N PHE A 94 -2.07 2.07 12.92
CA PHE A 94 -3.11 2.23 13.92
C PHE A 94 -4.32 1.34 13.62
N TYR A 95 -4.86 1.37 12.39
CA TYR A 95 -5.97 0.50 12.02
C TYR A 95 -5.61 -0.98 12.07
N LEU A 96 -4.40 -1.35 11.65
CA LEU A 96 -3.90 -2.72 11.76
C LEU A 96 -3.85 -3.17 13.22
N LYS A 97 -3.31 -2.34 14.12
CA LYS A 97 -3.27 -2.62 15.57
C LYS A 97 -4.66 -2.81 16.15
N VAL A 98 -5.58 -1.90 15.86
CA VAL A 98 -6.98 -1.98 16.33
C VAL A 98 -7.62 -3.29 15.86
N THR A 99 -7.35 -3.68 14.61
CA THR A 99 -7.90 -4.89 14.00
C THR A 99 -7.31 -6.18 14.55
N LEU A 100 -6.01 -6.19 14.87
CA LEU A 100 -5.35 -7.32 15.52
C LEU A 100 -5.89 -7.59 16.94
N GLY A 101 -6.50 -6.58 17.58
CA GLY A 101 -7.23 -6.75 18.84
C GLY A 101 -8.63 -7.36 18.69
N GLY A 102 -9.15 -7.47 17.45
CA GLY A 102 -10.43 -8.08 17.13
C GLY A 102 -10.28 -9.46 16.48
N THR A 103 -11.39 -10.18 16.35
CA THR A 103 -11.45 -11.53 15.73
C THR A 103 -11.92 -11.52 14.28
N GLU A 104 -12.23 -10.35 13.71
CA GLU A 104 -12.81 -10.26 12.36
C GLU A 104 -11.75 -10.33 11.26
N THR A 105 -11.66 -11.49 10.62
CA THR A 105 -10.77 -11.76 9.47
C THR A 105 -11.02 -10.83 8.29
N THR A 106 -12.26 -10.39 8.06
CA THR A 106 -12.63 -9.42 7.02
C THR A 106 -11.92 -8.09 7.22
N MET A 107 -11.92 -7.55 8.45
CA MET A 107 -11.23 -6.31 8.76
C MET A 107 -9.71 -6.45 8.59
N LEU A 108 -9.16 -7.62 8.95
CA LEU A 108 -7.73 -7.88 8.76
C LEU A 108 -7.34 -7.87 7.28
N LEU A 109 -8.16 -8.48 6.42
CA LEU A 109 -7.98 -8.45 4.97
C LEU A 109 -8.08 -7.03 4.40
N LEU A 110 -9.09 -6.27 4.80
CA LEU A 110 -9.29 -4.88 4.37
C LEU A 110 -8.09 -4.00 4.71
N ASN A 111 -7.62 -4.09 5.96
CA ASN A 111 -6.44 -3.34 6.41
C ASN A 111 -5.16 -3.78 5.71
N GLY A 112 -5.01 -5.07 5.42
CA GLY A 112 -3.89 -5.59 4.62
C GLY A 112 -3.85 -4.98 3.22
N ILE A 113 -5.00 -4.88 2.54
CA ILE A 113 -5.13 -4.27 1.21
C ILE A 113 -4.79 -2.77 1.25
N LEU A 114 -5.29 -2.05 2.26
CA LEU A 114 -5.02 -0.63 2.44
C LEU A 114 -3.54 -0.36 2.74
N LEU A 115 -2.94 -1.14 3.64
CA LEU A 115 -1.52 -1.05 3.97
C LEU A 115 -0.65 -1.33 2.74
N ALA A 116 -0.97 -2.37 1.95
CA ALA A 116 -0.27 -2.64 0.70
C ALA A 116 -0.35 -1.47 -0.29
N GLY A 117 -1.52 -0.83 -0.37
CA GLY A 117 -1.72 0.38 -1.18
C GLY A 117 -0.85 1.56 -0.71
N VAL A 118 -0.77 1.80 0.59
CA VAL A 118 0.08 2.84 1.18
C VAL A 118 1.56 2.56 0.88
N LEU A 119 2.03 1.35 1.13
CA LEU A 119 3.42 0.97 0.85
C LEU A 119 3.75 1.08 -0.64
N ALA A 120 2.79 0.74 -1.52
CA ALA A 120 2.96 0.94 -2.95
C ALA A 120 3.09 2.43 -3.30
N ALA A 121 2.24 3.30 -2.77
CA ALA A 121 2.30 4.75 -2.96
C ALA A 121 3.63 5.36 -2.49
N TRP A 122 4.21 4.81 -1.43
CA TRP A 122 5.54 5.22 -0.98
C TRP A 122 6.64 4.82 -1.95
N ARG A 123 6.63 3.56 -2.40
CA ARG A 123 7.70 2.99 -3.24
C ARG A 123 7.71 3.53 -4.67
N TRP A 124 6.54 3.75 -5.25
CA TRP A 124 6.38 3.99 -6.70
C TRP A 124 5.69 5.31 -7.05
N GLU A 125 5.57 6.21 -6.08
CA GLU A 125 4.99 7.54 -6.22
C GLU A 125 3.69 7.55 -7.05
N ARG A 126 3.75 8.02 -8.30
CA ARG A 126 2.59 8.20 -9.18
C ARG A 126 1.82 6.90 -9.44
N GLN A 127 2.53 5.80 -9.72
CA GLN A 127 1.86 4.52 -9.99
C GLN A 127 1.39 3.86 -8.69
N GLY A 128 2.16 4.03 -7.61
CA GLY A 128 1.76 3.57 -6.29
C GLY A 128 0.50 4.26 -5.75
N VAL A 129 0.31 5.55 -6.06
CA VAL A 129 -0.92 6.28 -5.71
C VAL A 129 -2.14 5.68 -6.40
N ILE A 130 -2.02 5.23 -7.66
CA ILE A 130 -3.11 4.54 -8.34
C ILE A 130 -3.47 3.25 -7.59
N VAL A 131 -2.46 2.48 -7.18
CA VAL A 131 -2.67 1.26 -6.37
C VAL A 131 -3.37 1.60 -5.06
N MET A 132 -2.95 2.66 -4.36
CA MET A 132 -3.59 3.12 -3.13
C MET A 132 -5.06 3.49 -3.32
N LEU A 133 -5.40 4.21 -4.39
CA LEU A 133 -6.79 4.58 -4.70
C LEU A 133 -7.63 3.35 -5.04
N ILE A 134 -7.09 2.42 -5.83
CA ILE A 134 -7.76 1.15 -6.15
C ILE A 134 -7.97 0.33 -4.87
N SER A 135 -6.96 0.22 -4.00
CA SER A 135 -7.07 -0.45 -2.70
C SER A 135 -8.15 0.19 -1.82
N ALA A 136 -8.23 1.52 -1.78
CA ALA A 136 -9.23 2.26 -1.02
C ALA A 136 -10.66 2.00 -1.54
N LEU A 137 -10.86 2.05 -2.86
CA LEU A 137 -12.14 1.75 -3.50
C LEU A 137 -12.54 0.29 -3.30
N LEU A 138 -11.60 -0.64 -3.46
CA LEU A 138 -11.82 -2.06 -3.24
C LEU A 138 -12.18 -2.35 -1.78
N ALA A 139 -11.50 -1.71 -0.82
CA ALA A 139 -11.82 -1.84 0.60
C ALA A 139 -13.23 -1.30 0.92
N GLY A 140 -13.58 -0.12 0.38
CA GLY A 140 -14.93 0.44 0.52
C GLY A 140 -16.01 -0.46 -0.09
N PHE A 141 -15.76 -1.02 -1.27
CA PHE A 141 -16.67 -1.97 -1.92
C PHE A 141 -16.84 -3.27 -1.11
N LEU A 142 -15.74 -3.86 -0.65
CA LEU A 142 -15.78 -5.08 0.16
C LEU A 142 -16.49 -4.85 1.50
N LEU A 143 -16.28 -3.69 2.12
CA LEU A 143 -16.99 -3.29 3.34
C LEU A 143 -18.49 -3.12 3.05
N ALA A 144 -18.86 -2.37 2.02
CA ALA A 144 -20.25 -2.22 1.58
C ALA A 144 -20.92 -3.58 1.31
N PHE A 145 -20.24 -4.47 0.59
CA PHE A 145 -20.71 -5.82 0.28
C PHE A 145 -20.86 -6.68 1.53
N SER A 146 -19.94 -6.60 2.49
CA SER A 146 -20.06 -7.34 3.75
C SER A 146 -21.29 -6.92 4.55
N LEU A 147 -21.64 -5.62 4.52
CA LEU A 147 -22.80 -5.07 5.21
C LEU A 147 -24.14 -5.54 4.61
N THR A 148 -24.19 -5.88 3.31
CA THR A 148 -25.43 -6.42 2.70
C THR A 148 -25.75 -7.85 3.12
N HIS A 149 -24.78 -8.57 3.69
CA HIS A 149 -24.94 -9.96 4.13
C HIS A 149 -25.29 -10.08 5.62
N ILE A 150 -25.41 -8.96 6.34
CA ILE A 150 -25.82 -8.96 7.74
C ILE A 150 -27.35 -9.14 7.81
N PRO A 151 -27.85 -10.20 8.46
CA PRO A 151 -29.29 -10.44 8.59
C PRO A 151 -29.99 -9.25 9.27
N GLY A 152 -31.10 -8.77 8.69
CA GLY A 152 -31.91 -7.68 9.26
C GLY A 152 -31.47 -6.26 8.90
N TYR A 153 -30.40 -6.07 8.12
CA TYR A 153 -29.89 -4.75 7.72
C TYR A 153 -30.38 -4.12 6.39
N PRO A 154 -31.22 -4.72 5.52
CA PRO A 154 -31.49 -4.14 4.21
C PRO A 154 -32.23 -2.79 4.27
N ALA A 155 -32.97 -2.50 5.34
CA ALA A 155 -33.65 -1.23 5.54
C ALA A 155 -32.69 -0.05 5.85
N LEU A 156 -31.47 -0.34 6.34
CA LEU A 156 -30.48 0.66 6.74
C LEU A 156 -29.25 0.66 5.82
N LEU A 157 -29.38 0.09 4.61
CA LEU A 157 -28.28 -0.10 3.68
C LEU A 157 -27.61 1.24 3.29
N TRP A 158 -28.38 2.33 3.21
CA TRP A 158 -27.84 3.67 2.96
C TRP A 158 -27.00 4.21 4.14
N LEU A 159 -27.39 3.93 5.39
CA LEU A 159 -26.59 4.26 6.58
C LEU A 159 -25.30 3.43 6.62
N ALA A 160 -25.36 2.18 6.19
CA ALA A 160 -24.21 1.29 6.07
C ALA A 160 -23.21 1.75 4.99
N MET A 161 -23.63 2.55 3.99
CA MET A 161 -22.71 3.14 3.02
C MET A 161 -21.84 4.25 3.62
N ILE A 162 -22.31 4.93 4.67
CA ILE A 162 -21.54 5.99 5.33
C ILE A 162 -20.18 5.49 5.83
N PRO A 163 -20.08 4.43 6.67
CA PRO A 163 -18.79 3.89 7.07
C PRO A 163 -18.01 3.31 5.88
N ALA A 164 -18.68 2.73 4.87
CA ALA A 164 -18.03 2.22 3.67
C ALA A 164 -17.30 3.30 2.85
N VAL A 165 -17.78 4.54 2.91
CA VAL A 165 -17.14 5.71 2.27
C VAL A 165 -16.14 6.39 3.21
N LEU A 166 -16.52 6.61 4.47
CA LEU A 166 -15.69 7.31 5.44
C LEU A 166 -14.42 6.53 5.81
N TYR A 167 -14.49 5.20 5.80
CA TYR A 167 -13.35 4.35 6.16
C TYR A 167 -12.16 4.46 5.19
N PRO A 168 -12.34 4.32 3.86
CA PRO A 168 -11.25 4.54 2.91
C PRO A 168 -10.92 6.02 2.65
N LEU A 169 -11.75 6.97 3.09
CA LEU A 169 -11.60 8.39 2.77
C LEU A 169 -10.21 8.97 3.09
N PRO A 170 -9.59 8.72 4.27
CA PRO A 170 -8.25 9.24 4.55
C PRO A 170 -7.22 8.76 3.52
N PHE A 171 -7.35 7.53 3.03
CA PHE A 171 -6.45 6.98 2.02
C PHE A 171 -6.66 7.63 0.65
N VAL A 172 -7.91 7.94 0.30
CA VAL A 172 -8.21 8.73 -0.91
C VAL A 172 -7.60 10.12 -0.81
N LEU A 173 -7.73 10.79 0.34
CA LEU A 173 -7.13 12.11 0.58
C LEU A 173 -5.60 12.08 0.47
N PHE A 174 -4.94 11.11 1.11
CA PHE A 174 -3.50 10.93 1.01
C PHE A 174 -3.04 10.65 -0.43
N GLY A 175 -3.76 9.79 -1.17
CA GLY A 175 -3.49 9.54 -2.59
C GLY A 175 -3.66 10.81 -3.44
N GLY A 176 -4.70 11.60 -3.18
CA GLY A 176 -4.92 12.90 -3.83
C GLY A 176 -3.78 13.88 -3.57
N MET A 177 -3.38 14.04 -2.31
CA MET A 177 -2.25 14.90 -1.93
C MET A 177 -0.94 14.48 -2.62
N LEU A 178 -0.61 13.19 -2.59
CA LEU A 178 0.59 12.67 -3.26
C LEU A 178 0.54 12.91 -4.78
N THR A 179 -0.64 12.78 -5.41
CA THR A 179 -0.81 13.09 -6.84
C THR A 179 -0.48 14.55 -7.14
N VAL A 180 -1.00 15.48 -6.34
CA VAL A 180 -0.75 16.92 -6.51
C VAL A 180 0.74 17.21 -6.32
N LEU A 181 1.35 16.69 -5.25
CA LEU A 181 2.78 16.88 -4.97
C LEU A 181 3.69 16.34 -6.08
N SER A 182 3.37 15.17 -6.65
CA SER A 182 4.13 14.62 -7.79
C SER A 182 4.05 15.50 -9.03
N ARG A 183 2.89 16.12 -9.32
CA ARG A 183 2.73 17.04 -10.46
C ARG A 183 3.55 18.32 -10.28
N VAL A 184 3.52 18.90 -9.08
CA VAL A 184 4.27 20.13 -8.79
C VAL A 184 5.78 19.89 -8.88
N SER A 185 6.28 18.76 -8.39
CA SER A 185 7.69 18.39 -8.55
C SER A 185 8.09 18.23 -10.01
N ALA A 186 7.27 17.57 -10.83
CA ALA A 186 7.56 17.38 -12.25
C ALA A 186 7.61 18.72 -13.02
N ALA A 187 6.70 19.65 -12.72
CA ALA A 187 6.70 20.98 -13.34
C ALA A 187 7.96 21.78 -12.99
N ARG A 188 8.48 21.67 -11.77
CA ARG A 188 9.73 22.35 -11.36
C ARG A 188 10.99 21.79 -12.01
N GLN A 189 11.01 20.52 -12.42
CA GLN A 189 12.16 19.93 -13.10
C GLN A 189 12.24 20.31 -14.58
N MET A 190 11.14 20.80 -15.16
CA MET A 190 11.05 21.24 -16.55
C MET A 190 11.27 22.74 -16.74
N ALA A 191 11.29 23.50 -15.64
CA ALA A 191 11.53 24.94 -15.62
C ALA A 191 13.00 25.23 -15.31
#